data_AF-A0AAD7CNV0-F1
#
_entry.id   AF-A0AAD7CNV0-F1
#
_cell.length_a   1.000
_cell.length_b   1.000
_cell.length_c   1.000
_cell.angle_alpha   90.00
_cell.angle_beta   90.00
_cell.angle_gamma   90.00
#
_symmetry.space_group_name_H-M   'P 1'
#
loop_
_entity.id
_entity.type
_entity.pdbx_description
1 polymer ?
#
loop_
_entity_poly.entity_id
_entity_poly.type
_entity_poly.pdbx_seq_one_letter_code
_entity_poly.pdbx_strand_id
1 'polypeptide(L)'
;MRMDSKSPTTTAGSDLDNTDPLSSSASSNYSLTTPSGVPSAQGLIRDMKSTLEALDETLGELHGQTMQIALLGGDPQLAQDIENVRRQLTDHDQRQKHGIQEIELILKHVLECEVVELLKKQVDEAIFWEMDELVAEEVERCLKTHIPQELQDEVAEQQRILEEVRRDLHNSESRRSNASLRSNHEDDALLAIYKADGSVPTLFPPNLKALFDMDAPTSRALMMEYELPDFSDSRERNLNRLMQFFGVRYQMVRRSASPASHRS
;
A
#
# COMPACT_ATOMS: atom_id res chain seq x y z
N MET A 1 -40.52 29.22 57.31
CA MET A 1 -39.09 28.97 57.01
C MET A 1 -38.94 29.21 55.52
N ARG A 2 -38.61 30.38 54.93
CA ARG A 2 -37.60 31.42 55.21
C ARG A 2 -36.25 30.86 55.64
N MET A 3 -35.32 30.87 54.69
CA MET A 3 -33.87 31.22 54.70
C MET A 3 -33.29 30.61 53.40
N ASP A 4 -32.32 31.16 52.69
CA ASP A 4 -31.79 32.51 52.54
C ASP A 4 -30.94 32.46 51.27
N SER A 5 -30.98 33.55 50.52
CA SER A 5 -30.16 33.88 49.36
C SER A 5 -28.68 34.02 49.72
N LYS A 6 -27.77 33.54 48.86
CA LYS A 6 -26.40 34.09 48.77
C LYS A 6 -25.74 33.81 47.41
N SER A 7 -25.69 34.86 46.60
CA SER A 7 -24.68 35.07 45.55
C SER A 7 -23.41 35.66 46.17
N PRO A 8 -22.24 35.46 45.54
CA PRO A 8 -21.42 36.61 45.05
C PRO A 8 -20.78 36.27 43.68
N THR A 9 -20.73 37.11 42.64
CA THR A 9 -20.10 38.42 42.41
C THR A 9 -18.58 38.45 42.65
N THR A 10 -17.87 39.14 41.74
CA THR A 10 -16.43 39.52 41.69
C THR A 10 -15.57 38.44 40.99
N THR A 11 -14.74 38.71 39.97
CA THR A 11 -13.88 39.88 39.72
C THR A 11 -13.47 39.92 38.25
N ALA A 12 -13.49 41.13 37.67
CA ALA A 12 -12.87 41.46 36.40
C ALA A 12 -11.33 41.47 36.54
N GLY A 13 -10.63 40.82 35.63
CA GLY A 13 -9.17 40.87 35.48
C GLY A 13 -8.82 40.81 34.00
N SER A 14 -8.57 42.00 33.45
CA SER A 14 -7.99 42.26 32.14
C SER A 14 -6.47 42.15 32.22
N ASP A 15 -5.86 41.34 31.36
CA ASP A 15 -4.45 41.37 30.90
C ASP A 15 -4.43 40.45 29.67
N LEU A 16 -4.36 40.87 28.39
CA LEU A 16 -3.28 41.57 27.67
C LEU A 16 -1.88 41.01 27.92
N ASP A 17 -1.62 39.83 27.36
CA ASP A 17 -0.28 39.33 26.99
C ASP A 17 -0.51 38.24 25.91
N ASN A 18 -0.45 38.50 24.60
CA ASN A 18 0.68 38.85 23.74
C ASN A 18 1.94 38.00 23.95
N THR A 19 1.82 36.70 23.70
CA THR A 19 2.94 35.89 23.26
C THR A 19 2.47 34.81 22.27
N ASP A 20 2.64 35.10 20.98
CA ASP A 20 3.01 34.07 20.00
C ASP A 20 4.16 33.25 20.59
N PRO A 21 4.16 31.92 20.41
CA PRO A 21 5.09 31.46 19.40
C PRO A 21 4.67 30.19 18.65
N LEU A 22 5.33 30.04 17.49
CA LEU A 22 5.65 28.77 16.84
C LEU A 22 4.49 28.10 16.11
N SER A 23 4.14 28.72 14.98
CA SER A 23 3.87 28.01 13.73
C SER A 23 5.00 27.00 13.50
N SER A 24 4.79 25.75 13.94
CA SER A 24 5.63 24.62 13.58
C SER A 24 5.26 24.25 12.15
N SER A 25 5.78 25.02 11.20
CA SER A 25 5.89 24.58 9.82
C SER A 25 6.75 23.32 9.84
N ALA A 26 6.09 22.16 9.88
CA ALA A 26 6.69 20.89 9.57
C ALA A 26 7.16 21.01 8.12
N SER A 27 8.42 21.42 7.96
CA SER A 27 9.17 21.28 6.73
C SER A 27 9.31 19.78 6.49
N SER A 28 8.26 19.20 5.93
CA SER A 28 8.32 17.92 5.25
C SER A 28 9.39 18.07 4.19
N ASN A 29 10.57 17.57 4.52
CA ASN A 29 11.67 17.41 3.59
C ASN A 29 11.23 16.35 2.57
N TYR A 30 10.44 16.77 1.58
CA TYR A 30 10.27 16.01 0.35
C TYR A 30 11.64 16.06 -0.32
N SER A 31 12.49 15.09 0.03
CA SER A 31 13.66 14.76 -0.75
C SER A 31 13.14 14.35 -2.12
N LEU A 32 13.03 15.34 -2.99
CA LEU A 32 12.77 15.24 -4.41
C LEU A 32 13.85 14.31 -4.96
N THR A 33 13.56 13.01 -5.00
CA THR A 33 14.39 12.01 -5.64
C THR A 33 14.33 12.31 -7.13
N THR A 34 15.17 13.24 -7.56
CA THR A 34 15.46 13.47 -8.96
C THR A 34 15.86 12.12 -9.55
N PRO A 35 15.29 11.70 -10.71
CA PRO A 35 15.68 10.46 -11.35
C PRO A 35 17.19 10.48 -11.58
N SER A 36 17.90 9.62 -10.85
CA SER A 36 19.36 9.54 -10.72
C SER A 36 20.13 9.20 -12.02
N GLY A 37 19.49 9.29 -13.19
CA GLY A 37 20.06 8.87 -14.48
C GLY A 37 20.57 10.01 -15.37
N VAL A 38 20.07 11.24 -15.23
CA VAL A 38 20.35 12.33 -16.18
C VAL A 38 21.76 12.93 -16.08
N PRO A 39 22.36 13.19 -14.89
CA PRO A 39 23.69 13.78 -14.83
C PRO A 39 24.80 12.82 -15.32
N SER A 40 24.55 11.51 -15.32
CA SER A 40 25.50 10.52 -15.83
C SER A 40 25.60 10.53 -17.35
N ALA A 41 24.50 10.80 -18.07
CA ALA A 41 24.48 10.82 -19.52
C ALA A 41 25.23 12.04 -20.11
N GLN A 42 25.10 13.22 -19.49
CA GLN A 42 25.82 14.43 -19.93
C GLN A 42 27.35 14.30 -19.76
N GLY A 43 27.79 13.65 -18.68
CA GLY A 43 29.21 13.35 -18.49
C GLY A 43 29.77 12.45 -19.59
N LEU A 44 29.04 11.39 -19.93
CA LEU A 44 29.44 10.44 -20.97
C LEU A 44 29.51 11.08 -22.37
N ILE A 45 28.56 11.97 -22.71
CA ILE A 45 28.58 12.71 -23.98
C ILE A 45 29.81 13.63 -24.05
N ARG A 46 30.14 14.30 -22.94
CA ARG A 46 31.32 15.18 -22.86
C ARG A 46 32.62 14.40 -23.05
N ASP A 47 32.72 13.24 -22.41
CA ASP A 47 33.89 12.36 -22.54
C ASP A 47 34.02 11.82 -23.97
N MET A 48 32.92 11.35 -24.58
CA MET A 48 32.93 10.91 -25.97
C MET A 48 33.39 12.01 -26.93
N LYS A 49 32.92 13.25 -26.74
CA LYS A 49 33.35 14.40 -27.54
C LYS A 49 34.85 14.67 -27.39
N SER A 50 35.37 14.61 -26.17
CA SER A 50 36.81 14.77 -25.91
C SER A 50 37.66 13.69 -26.57
N THR A 51 37.20 12.43 -26.58
CA THR A 51 37.95 11.35 -27.24
C THR A 51 37.96 11.48 -28.77
N LEU A 52 36.89 12.03 -29.37
CA LEU A 52 36.84 12.30 -30.80
C LEU A 52 37.81 13.42 -31.20
N GLU A 53 37.84 14.52 -30.44
CA GLU A 53 38.80 15.61 -30.67
C GLU A 53 40.25 15.11 -30.58
N ALA A 54 40.56 14.26 -29.59
CA ALA A 54 41.89 13.66 -29.46
C ALA A 54 42.26 12.70 -30.60
N LEU A 55 41.30 11.91 -31.10
CA LEU A 55 41.51 11.04 -32.26
C LEU A 55 41.78 11.84 -33.54
N ASP A 56 41.08 12.96 -33.73
CA ASP A 56 41.29 13.84 -34.88
C ASP A 56 42.69 14.47 -34.87
N GLU A 57 43.15 14.92 -33.70
CA GLU A 57 44.50 15.48 -33.51
C GLU A 57 45.60 14.44 -33.81
N THR A 58 45.48 13.23 -33.26
CA THR A 58 46.47 12.15 -33.50
C THR A 58 46.52 11.69 -34.97
N LEU A 59 45.38 11.69 -35.67
CA LEU A 59 45.32 11.40 -37.10
C LEU A 59 45.93 12.53 -37.94
N GLY A 60 45.77 13.78 -37.51
CA GLY A 60 46.44 14.94 -38.09
C GLY A 60 47.97 14.80 -38.06
N GLU A 61 48.52 14.36 -36.92
CA GLU A 61 49.96 14.12 -36.76
C GLU A 61 50.44 12.94 -37.62
N LEU A 62 49.73 11.81 -37.60
CA LEU A 62 50.06 10.63 -38.41
C LEU A 62 50.06 10.96 -39.91
N HIS A 63 49.17 11.84 -40.35
CA HIS A 63 49.14 12.31 -41.73
C HIS A 63 50.38 13.14 -42.09
N GLY A 64 50.79 14.06 -41.22
CA GLY A 64 52.02 14.83 -41.41
C GLY A 64 53.22 13.91 -41.61
N GLN A 65 53.30 12.82 -40.84
CA GLN A 65 54.34 11.80 -40.98
C GLN A 65 54.19 10.99 -42.27
N THR A 66 52.97 10.58 -42.64
CA THR A 66 52.74 9.75 -43.82
C THR A 66 52.98 10.51 -45.13
N MET A 67 52.67 11.81 -45.16
CA MET A 67 52.95 12.65 -46.32
C MET A 67 54.46 12.84 -46.54
N GLN A 68 55.25 12.89 -45.47
CA GLN A 68 56.72 12.85 -45.56
C GLN A 68 57.22 11.51 -46.12
N ILE A 69 56.62 10.39 -45.72
CA ILE A 69 56.99 9.04 -46.22
C ILE A 69 56.60 8.86 -47.69
N ALA A 70 55.43 9.37 -48.10
CA ALA A 70 55.00 9.34 -49.49
C ALA A 70 55.94 10.14 -50.41
N LEU A 71 56.46 11.28 -49.94
CA LEU A 71 57.49 12.05 -50.64
C LEU A 71 58.81 11.28 -50.85
N LEU A 72 59.06 10.24 -50.05
CA LEU A 72 60.24 9.36 -50.16
C LEU A 72 60.04 8.15 -51.07
N GLY A 73 58.92 8.05 -51.81
CA GLY A 73 58.69 7.00 -52.82
C GLY A 73 57.88 5.79 -52.32
N GLY A 74 56.94 6.03 -51.39
CA GLY A 74 56.01 5.01 -50.90
C GLY A 74 55.04 4.48 -51.98
N ASP A 75 54.59 3.25 -51.78
CA ASP A 75 53.68 2.50 -52.66
C ASP A 75 52.36 3.28 -52.92
N PRO A 76 51.99 3.57 -54.19
CA PRO A 76 50.80 4.36 -54.52
C PRO A 76 49.48 3.74 -54.03
N GLN A 77 49.44 2.43 -53.73
CA GLN A 77 48.27 1.80 -53.12
C GLN A 77 47.96 2.35 -51.71
N LEU A 78 49.00 2.63 -50.92
CA LEU A 78 48.83 3.11 -49.54
C LEU A 78 48.16 4.50 -49.50
N ALA A 79 48.48 5.37 -50.46
CA ALA A 79 47.86 6.69 -50.55
C ALA A 79 46.35 6.61 -50.83
N GLN A 80 45.94 5.64 -51.65
CA GLN A 80 44.53 5.43 -51.96
C GLN A 80 43.75 4.87 -50.76
N ASP A 81 44.36 3.96 -49.99
CA ASP A 81 43.76 3.41 -48.78
C ASP A 81 43.58 4.48 -47.69
N ILE A 82 44.55 5.38 -47.53
CA ILE A 82 44.45 6.50 -46.58
C ILE A 82 43.31 7.45 -46.96
N GLU A 83 43.14 7.75 -48.25
CA GLU A 83 42.05 8.60 -48.71
C GLU A 83 40.68 7.93 -48.49
N ASN A 84 40.59 6.61 -48.67
CA ASN A 84 39.39 5.84 -48.37
C ASN A 84 39.04 5.87 -46.88
N VAL A 85 40.04 5.67 -46.00
CA VAL A 85 39.85 5.75 -44.54
C VAL A 85 39.39 7.14 -44.12
N ARG A 86 39.93 8.21 -44.71
CA ARG A 86 39.47 9.58 -44.45
C ARG A 86 38.03 9.81 -44.86
N ARG A 87 37.66 9.38 -46.05
CA ARG A 87 36.28 9.49 -46.52
C ARG A 87 35.33 8.71 -45.58
N GLN A 88 35.75 7.53 -45.12
CA GLN A 88 34.98 6.76 -44.14
C GLN A 88 34.90 7.46 -42.77
N LEU A 89 35.99 8.06 -42.31
CA LEU A 89 36.03 8.74 -41.01
C LEU A 89 35.16 10.01 -41.01
N THR A 90 35.24 10.81 -42.07
CA THR A 90 34.41 12.02 -42.23
C THR A 90 32.92 11.69 -42.34
N ASP A 91 32.57 10.62 -43.06
CA ASP A 91 31.20 10.10 -43.11
C ASP A 91 30.74 9.59 -41.73
N HIS A 92 31.61 8.89 -40.99
CA HIS A 92 31.30 8.44 -39.64
C HIS A 92 31.11 9.60 -38.66
N ASP A 93 31.98 10.60 -38.69
CA ASP A 93 31.87 11.81 -37.85
C ASP A 93 30.57 12.57 -38.15
N GLN A 94 30.22 12.72 -39.44
CA GLN A 94 28.97 13.36 -39.83
C GLN A 94 27.74 12.58 -39.33
N ARG A 95 27.77 11.25 -39.40
CA ARG A 95 26.70 10.38 -38.85
C ARG A 95 26.63 10.47 -37.32
N GLN A 96 27.77 10.47 -36.64
CA GLN A 96 27.83 10.63 -35.19
C GLN A 96 27.30 11.99 -34.75
N LYS A 97 27.67 13.07 -35.44
CA LYS A 97 27.16 14.41 -35.18
C LYS A 97 25.64 14.50 -35.34
N HIS A 98 25.10 13.85 -36.38
CA HIS A 98 23.64 13.74 -36.56
C HIS A 98 23.00 12.93 -35.42
N GLY A 99 23.60 11.80 -35.03
CA GLY A 99 23.12 10.98 -33.91
C GLY A 99 23.12 11.72 -32.58
N ILE A 100 24.16 12.52 -32.30
CA ILE A 100 24.23 13.36 -31.09
C ILE A 100 23.12 14.42 -31.10
N GLN A 101 22.87 15.06 -32.24
CA GLN A 101 21.79 16.05 -32.36
C GLN A 101 20.41 15.42 -32.16
N GLU A 102 20.19 14.21 -32.67
CA GLU A 102 18.94 13.48 -32.46
C GLU A 102 18.74 13.11 -30.98
N ILE A 103 19.79 12.63 -30.31
CA ILE A 103 19.77 12.35 -28.87
C ILE A 103 19.50 13.64 -28.07
N GLU A 104 20.11 14.76 -28.44
CA GLU A 104 19.88 16.05 -27.79
C GLU A 104 18.42 16.50 -27.90
N LEU A 105 17.79 16.33 -29.06
CA LEU A 105 16.37 16.63 -29.27
C LEU A 105 15.46 15.72 -28.46
N ILE A 106 15.74 14.42 -28.41
CA ILE A 106 14.97 13.46 -27.60
C ILE A 106 15.11 13.80 -26.12
N LEU A 107 16.32 14.06 -25.64
CA LEU A 107 16.58 14.40 -24.25
C LEU A 107 15.86 15.70 -23.86
N LYS A 108 15.89 16.71 -24.73
CA LYS A 108 15.15 17.96 -24.53
C LYS A 108 13.65 17.70 -24.45
N HIS A 109 13.09 16.90 -25.35
CA HIS A 109 11.67 16.57 -25.35
C HIS A 109 11.24 15.80 -24.08
N VAL A 110 12.01 14.79 -23.67
CA VAL A 110 11.75 14.03 -22.44
C VAL A 110 11.80 14.94 -21.20
N LEU A 111 12.80 15.82 -21.12
CA LEU A 111 12.92 16.75 -19.99
C LEU A 111 11.81 17.81 -19.99
N GLU A 112 11.46 18.38 -21.13
CA GLU A 112 10.46 19.46 -21.20
C GLU A 112 9.02 18.97 -21.10
N CYS A 113 8.71 17.79 -21.65
CA CYS A 113 7.36 17.24 -21.62
C CYS A 113 7.16 16.30 -20.43
N GLU A 114 7.92 15.20 -20.35
CA GLU A 114 7.63 14.14 -19.38
C GLU A 114 7.93 14.57 -17.94
N VAL A 115 9.05 15.25 -17.70
CA VAL A 115 9.40 15.69 -16.33
C VAL A 115 8.45 16.79 -15.86
N VAL A 116 8.06 17.72 -16.73
CA VAL A 116 7.11 18.78 -16.38
C VAL A 116 5.72 18.20 -16.13
N GLU A 117 5.26 17.26 -16.95
CA GLU A 117 3.98 16.57 -16.74
C GLU A 117 3.98 15.75 -15.45
N LEU A 118 5.06 15.04 -15.15
CA LEU A 118 5.21 14.28 -13.92
C LEU A 118 5.21 15.19 -12.69
N LEU A 119 5.98 16.28 -12.72
CA LEU A 119 6.03 17.26 -11.63
C LEU A 119 4.67 17.92 -11.43
N LYS A 120 4.00 18.29 -12.53
CA LYS A 120 2.66 18.86 -12.47
C LYS A 120 1.68 17.88 -11.82
N LYS A 121 1.67 16.62 -12.25
CA LYS A 121 0.83 15.58 -11.67
C LYS A 121 1.10 15.39 -10.18
N GLN A 122 2.37 15.36 -9.78
CA GLN A 122 2.76 15.21 -8.39
C GLN A 122 2.34 16.41 -7.53
N VAL A 123 2.47 17.64 -8.06
CA VAL A 123 2.01 18.85 -7.39
C VAL A 123 0.49 18.86 -7.27
N ASP A 124 -0.23 18.49 -8.33
CA ASP A 124 -1.69 18.39 -8.31
C ASP A 124 -2.15 17.37 -7.25
N GLU A 125 -1.53 16.17 -7.20
CA GLU A 125 -1.82 15.16 -6.18
C GLU A 125 -1.55 15.67 -4.76
N ALA A 126 -0.45 16.39 -4.54
CA ALA A 126 -0.13 16.98 -3.24
C ALA A 126 -1.13 18.07 -2.85
N ILE A 127 -1.56 18.92 -3.79
CA ILE A 127 -2.57 19.95 -3.55
C ILE A 127 -3.91 19.30 -3.21
N PHE A 128 -4.32 18.25 -3.93
CA PHE A 128 -5.58 17.55 -3.62
C PHE A 128 -5.56 16.95 -2.23
N TRP A 129 -4.44 16.31 -1.84
CA TRP A 129 -4.30 15.74 -0.51
C TRP A 129 -4.40 16.81 0.59
N GLU A 130 -3.70 17.94 0.43
CA GLU A 130 -3.76 19.06 1.39
C GLU A 130 -5.16 19.69 1.44
N MET A 131 -5.82 19.82 0.28
CA MET A 131 -7.19 20.33 0.21
C MET A 131 -8.17 19.40 0.93
N ASP A 132 -8.04 18.08 0.76
CA ASP A 132 -8.89 17.11 1.43
C ASP A 132 -8.69 17.17 2.96
N GLU A 133 -7.45 17.33 3.43
CA GLU A 133 -7.14 17.51 4.85
C GLU A 133 -7.76 18.80 5.40
N LEU A 134 -7.54 19.95 4.75
CA LEU A 134 -8.11 21.24 5.15
C LEU A 134 -9.64 21.24 5.15
N VAL A 135 -10.26 20.61 4.14
CA VAL A 135 -11.71 20.47 4.08
C VAL A 135 -12.22 19.58 5.20
N ALA A 136 -11.53 18.48 5.51
CA ALA A 136 -11.92 17.60 6.62
C ALA A 136 -11.87 18.32 7.97
N GLU A 137 -10.81 19.08 8.25
CA GLU A 137 -10.68 19.89 9.47
C GLU A 137 -11.76 20.96 9.57
N GLU A 138 -12.02 21.67 8.47
CA GLU A 138 -13.01 22.72 8.42
C GLU A 138 -14.43 22.19 8.60
N VAL A 139 -14.74 21.04 7.99
CA VAL A 139 -16.00 20.33 8.16
C VAL A 139 -16.14 19.87 9.60
N GLU A 140 -15.12 19.27 10.21
CA GLU A 140 -15.16 18.87 11.62
C GLU A 140 -15.43 20.06 12.55
N ARG A 141 -14.76 21.19 12.32
CA ARG A 141 -14.96 22.44 13.07
C ARG A 141 -16.38 22.98 12.91
N CYS A 142 -16.91 22.99 11.70
CA CYS A 142 -18.28 23.42 11.40
C CYS A 142 -19.30 22.49 12.07
N LEU A 143 -19.10 21.17 11.99
CA LEU A 143 -19.98 20.18 12.61
C LEU A 143 -20.02 20.35 14.13
N LYS A 144 -18.87 20.54 14.80
CA LYS A 144 -18.80 20.81 16.25
C LYS A 144 -19.52 22.09 16.67
N THR A 145 -19.50 23.12 15.82
CA THR A 145 -20.12 24.42 16.13
C THR A 145 -21.63 24.42 15.87
N HIS A 146 -22.07 23.74 14.80
CA HIS A 146 -23.45 23.81 14.33
C HIS A 146 -24.32 22.64 14.77
N ILE A 147 -23.75 21.47 15.05
CA ILE A 147 -24.49 20.30 15.51
C ILE A 147 -24.27 20.11 17.01
N PRO A 148 -25.32 20.25 17.84
CA PRO A 148 -25.25 19.97 19.27
C PRO A 148 -24.62 18.60 19.54
N GLN A 149 -23.74 18.54 20.54
CA GLN A 149 -23.04 17.31 20.92
C GLN A 149 -24.02 16.15 21.23
N GLU A 150 -25.18 16.46 21.80
CA GLU A 150 -26.25 15.50 22.08
C GLU A 150 -26.71 14.73 20.82
N LEU A 151 -26.83 15.41 19.68
CA LEU A 151 -27.23 14.75 18.42
C LEU A 151 -26.08 13.93 17.82
N GLN A 152 -24.83 14.35 18.03
CA GLN A 152 -23.67 13.58 17.58
C GLN A 152 -23.55 12.27 18.36
N ASP A 153 -23.76 12.34 19.67
CA ASP A 153 -23.78 11.18 20.56
C ASP A 153 -24.93 10.23 20.21
N GLU A 154 -26.12 10.77 19.91
CA GLU A 154 -27.27 9.97 19.46
C GLU A 154 -26.97 9.25 18.13
N VAL A 155 -26.39 9.93 17.15
CA VAL A 155 -26.01 9.31 15.87
C VAL A 155 -24.96 8.22 16.07
N ALA A 156 -23.95 8.46 16.90
CA ALA A 156 -22.92 7.47 17.21
C ALA A 156 -23.53 6.23 17.90
N GLU A 157 -24.47 6.42 18.82
CA GLU A 157 -25.17 5.33 19.47
C GLU A 157 -26.06 4.56 18.49
N GLN A 158 -26.82 5.25 17.64
CA GLN A 158 -27.63 4.61 16.60
C GLN A 158 -26.77 3.83 15.60
N GLN A 159 -25.59 4.33 15.23
CA GLN A 159 -24.65 3.61 14.38
C GLN A 159 -24.17 2.32 15.04
N ARG A 160 -23.81 2.36 16.34
CA ARG A 160 -23.44 1.16 17.10
C ARG A 160 -24.57 0.13 17.13
N ILE A 161 -25.80 0.57 17.37
CA ILE A 161 -26.98 -0.30 17.36
C ILE A 161 -27.20 -0.91 15.97
N LEU A 162 -27.04 -0.13 14.89
CA LEU A 162 -27.17 -0.63 13.53
C LEU A 162 -26.10 -1.67 13.18
N GLU A 163 -24.86 -1.46 13.63
CA GLU A 163 -23.78 -2.44 13.46
C GLU A 163 -24.07 -3.74 14.22
N GLU A 164 -24.57 -3.65 15.45
CA GLU A 164 -25.02 -4.80 16.24
C GLU A 164 -26.15 -5.56 15.53
N VAL A 165 -27.21 -4.86 15.11
CA VAL A 165 -28.34 -5.47 14.39
C VAL A 165 -27.90 -6.11 13.07
N ARG A 166 -27.01 -5.45 12.31
CA ARG A 166 -26.47 -6.00 11.07
C ARG A 166 -25.67 -7.27 11.31
N ARG A 167 -24.90 -7.29 12.39
CA ARG A 167 -24.12 -8.46 12.82
C ARG A 167 -25.03 -9.61 13.23
N ASP A 168 -26.07 -9.34 14.01
CA ASP A 168 -27.04 -10.32 14.45
C ASP A 168 -27.86 -10.90 13.30
N LEU A 169 -28.22 -10.05 12.33
CA LEU A 169 -28.86 -10.46 11.08
C LEU A 169 -27.94 -11.41 10.30
N HIS A 170 -26.69 -10.99 10.07
CA HIS A 170 -25.69 -11.83 9.39
C HIS A 170 -25.50 -13.17 10.12
N ASN A 171 -25.35 -13.16 11.44
CA ASN A 171 -25.20 -14.36 12.24
C ASN A 171 -26.43 -15.27 12.14
N SER A 172 -27.64 -14.70 12.11
CA SER A 172 -28.88 -15.44 11.93
C SER A 172 -28.99 -16.06 10.54
N GLU A 173 -28.58 -15.34 9.49
CA GLU A 173 -28.52 -15.84 8.12
C GLU A 173 -27.45 -16.94 7.95
N SER A 174 -26.25 -16.73 8.50
CA SER A 174 -25.18 -17.74 8.55
C SER A 174 -25.67 -19.01 9.22
N ARG A 175 -26.31 -18.92 10.38
CA ARG A 175 -26.89 -20.08 11.08
C ARG A 175 -27.96 -20.77 10.25
N ARG A 176 -28.83 -20.02 9.57
CA ARG A 176 -29.87 -20.58 8.70
C ARG A 176 -29.27 -21.32 7.51
N SER A 177 -28.23 -20.77 6.90
CA SER A 177 -27.50 -21.41 5.80
C SER A 177 -26.79 -22.68 6.27
N ASN A 178 -26.06 -22.59 7.37
CA ASN A 178 -25.35 -23.70 8.00
C ASN A 178 -26.30 -24.84 8.42
N ALA A 179 -27.54 -24.50 8.83
CA ALA A 179 -28.58 -25.49 9.14
C ALA A 179 -29.04 -26.31 7.93
N SER A 180 -28.85 -25.79 6.71
CA SER A 180 -29.20 -26.48 5.47
C SER A 180 -28.10 -27.43 4.98
N LEU A 181 -26.90 -27.38 5.57
CA LEU A 181 -25.78 -28.23 5.18
C LEU A 181 -26.07 -29.71 5.47
N ARG A 182 -25.77 -30.58 4.50
CA ARG A 182 -26.04 -32.03 4.58
C ARG A 182 -24.78 -32.80 4.97
N SER A 183 -24.92 -33.90 5.73
CA SER A 183 -23.81 -34.78 6.13
C SER A 183 -23.08 -35.41 4.93
N ASN A 184 -23.72 -35.44 3.77
CA ASN A 184 -23.16 -36.03 2.56
C ASN A 184 -22.26 -35.03 1.79
N HIS A 185 -22.19 -33.77 2.24
CA HIS A 185 -21.42 -32.68 1.63
C HIS A 185 -20.52 -32.02 2.67
N GLU A 186 -19.56 -32.78 3.22
CA GLU A 186 -18.65 -32.31 4.27
C GLU A 186 -17.69 -31.20 3.81
N ASP A 187 -17.49 -31.09 2.50
CA ASP A 187 -16.63 -30.08 1.86
C ASP A 187 -17.33 -28.73 1.66
N ASP A 188 -18.65 -28.63 1.91
CA ASP A 188 -19.39 -27.39 1.79
C ASP A 188 -18.87 -26.34 2.80
N ALA A 189 -18.74 -25.10 2.32
CA ALA A 189 -18.20 -24.00 3.11
C ALA A 189 -19.14 -23.63 4.27
N LEU A 190 -18.57 -23.52 5.47
CA LEU A 190 -19.30 -23.08 6.65
C LEU A 190 -19.31 -21.54 6.68
N LEU A 191 -20.49 -20.93 6.76
CA LEU A 191 -20.56 -19.47 6.84
C LEU A 191 -20.11 -18.99 8.21
N ALA A 192 -19.21 -18.00 8.20
CA ALA A 192 -18.65 -17.40 9.39
C ALA A 192 -19.72 -16.70 10.25
N ILE A 193 -19.50 -16.74 11.55
CA ILE A 193 -20.32 -16.06 12.55
C ILE A 193 -19.42 -15.04 13.25
N TYR A 194 -19.87 -13.79 13.28
CA TYR A 194 -19.15 -12.71 13.93
C TYR A 194 -19.33 -12.79 15.45
N LYS A 195 -18.26 -12.49 16.18
CA LYS A 195 -18.28 -12.29 17.64
C LYS A 195 -18.91 -10.95 18.01
N ALA A 196 -19.10 -10.67 19.30
CA ALA A 196 -19.59 -9.38 19.79
C ALA A 196 -18.70 -8.18 19.39
N ASP A 197 -17.43 -8.42 19.11
CA ASP A 197 -16.48 -7.41 18.61
C ASP A 197 -16.59 -7.17 17.07
N GLY A 198 -17.40 -7.94 16.36
CA GLY A 198 -17.54 -7.88 14.89
C GLY A 198 -16.43 -8.58 14.10
N SER A 199 -15.45 -9.18 14.76
CA SER A 199 -14.39 -9.95 14.11
C SER A 199 -14.77 -11.44 14.00
N VAL A 200 -14.11 -12.13 13.07
CA VAL A 200 -14.22 -13.59 12.92
C VAL A 200 -13.02 -14.25 13.61
N PRO A 201 -13.23 -15.28 14.44
CA PRO A 201 -12.14 -16.05 15.03
C PRO A 201 -11.15 -16.58 14.00
N THR A 202 -9.86 -16.48 14.31
CA THR A 202 -8.80 -17.02 13.44
C THR A 202 -8.85 -18.54 13.35
N LEU A 203 -9.39 -19.19 14.39
CA LEU A 203 -9.59 -20.64 14.48
C LEU A 203 -10.94 -21.09 13.89
N PHE A 204 -11.65 -20.23 13.16
CA PHE A 204 -12.92 -20.59 12.55
C PHE A 204 -12.72 -21.62 11.43
N PRO A 205 -13.40 -22.77 11.47
CA PRO A 205 -13.22 -23.81 10.46
C PRO A 205 -13.87 -23.40 9.13
N PRO A 206 -13.17 -23.54 7.99
CA PRO A 206 -13.71 -23.13 6.69
C PRO A 206 -14.85 -24.04 6.18
N ASN A 207 -14.91 -25.31 6.62
CA ASN A 207 -15.91 -26.29 6.19
C ASN A 207 -16.26 -27.28 7.32
N LEU A 208 -17.29 -28.10 7.10
CA LEU A 208 -17.75 -29.09 8.09
C LEU A 208 -16.67 -30.14 8.42
N LYS A 209 -15.90 -30.56 7.42
CA LYS A 209 -14.78 -31.49 7.63
C LYS A 209 -13.74 -30.92 8.61
N ALA A 210 -13.30 -29.69 8.42
CA ALA A 210 -12.37 -29.02 9.33
C ALA A 210 -12.97 -28.82 10.72
N LEU A 211 -14.28 -28.55 10.82
CA LEU A 211 -14.99 -28.49 12.10
C LEU A 211 -14.95 -29.85 12.82
N PHE A 212 -15.17 -30.95 12.09
CA PHE A 212 -15.12 -32.29 12.65
C PHE A 212 -13.71 -32.73 13.02
N ASP A 213 -12.69 -32.37 12.24
CA ASP A 213 -11.29 -32.75 12.46
C ASP A 213 -10.60 -31.92 13.57
N MET A 214 -11.27 -30.88 14.08
CA MET A 214 -10.75 -30.01 15.13
C MET A 214 -10.47 -30.76 16.43
N ASP A 215 -9.31 -30.50 17.03
CA ASP A 215 -8.86 -31.11 18.28
C ASP A 215 -9.51 -30.49 19.54
N ALA A 216 -9.36 -31.17 20.67
CA ALA A 216 -9.92 -30.75 21.95
C ALA A 216 -9.48 -29.33 22.40
N PRO A 217 -8.19 -28.94 22.32
CA PRO A 217 -7.76 -27.61 22.75
C PRO A 217 -8.26 -26.51 21.80
N THR A 218 -8.25 -26.73 20.47
CA THR A 218 -8.74 -25.73 19.51
C THR A 218 -10.24 -25.50 19.64
N SER A 219 -11.03 -26.57 19.78
CA SER A 219 -12.47 -26.44 20.02
C SER A 219 -12.79 -25.72 21.33
N ARG A 220 -12.00 -25.94 22.38
CA ARG A 220 -12.11 -25.19 23.65
C ARG A 220 -11.73 -23.72 23.49
N ALA A 221 -10.64 -23.42 22.78
CA ALA A 221 -10.22 -22.05 22.50
C ALA A 221 -11.29 -21.29 21.71
N LEU A 222 -11.87 -21.93 20.69
CA LEU A 222 -12.95 -21.35 19.88
C LEU A 222 -14.22 -21.08 20.71
N MET A 223 -14.58 -21.98 21.63
CA MET A 223 -15.69 -21.73 22.56
C MET A 223 -15.44 -20.54 23.49
N MET A 224 -14.20 -20.36 23.97
CA MET A 224 -13.83 -19.22 24.79
C MET A 224 -13.90 -17.92 23.99
N GLU A 225 -13.47 -17.94 22.74
CA GLU A 225 -13.50 -16.75 21.87
C GLU A 225 -14.92 -16.29 21.54
N TYR A 226 -15.87 -17.21 21.47
CA TYR A 226 -17.30 -16.91 21.34
C TYR A 226 -18.02 -16.72 22.69
N GLU A 227 -17.30 -16.75 23.80
CA GLU A 227 -17.84 -16.60 25.16
C GLU A 227 -18.98 -17.57 25.49
N LEU A 228 -18.93 -18.80 24.94
CA LEU A 228 -19.98 -19.79 25.13
C LEU A 228 -19.89 -20.41 26.54
N PRO A 229 -21.03 -20.57 27.26
CA PRO A 229 -21.04 -21.23 28.56
C PRO A 229 -20.78 -22.74 28.45
N ASP A 230 -20.36 -23.35 29.56
CA ASP A 230 -20.26 -24.80 29.78
C ASP A 230 -19.25 -25.56 28.90
N PHE A 231 -18.04 -25.03 28.69
CA PHE A 231 -16.97 -25.79 28.06
C PHE A 231 -16.53 -26.97 28.95
N SER A 232 -16.25 -28.12 28.32
CA SER A 232 -15.82 -29.36 28.97
C SER A 232 -14.46 -29.80 28.40
N ASP A 233 -13.75 -30.67 29.11
CA ASP A 233 -12.56 -31.31 28.54
C ASP A 233 -12.90 -32.35 27.44
N SER A 234 -14.17 -32.74 27.27
CA SER A 234 -14.61 -33.61 26.18
C SER A 234 -14.79 -32.82 24.88
N ARG A 235 -13.93 -33.11 23.90
CA ARG A 235 -13.99 -32.60 22.52
C ARG A 235 -15.39 -32.71 21.92
N GLU A 236 -16.03 -33.87 22.06
CA GLU A 236 -17.35 -34.11 21.46
C GLU A 236 -18.44 -33.22 22.07
N ARG A 237 -18.33 -32.93 23.37
CA ARG A 237 -19.29 -32.03 24.04
C ARG A 237 -19.12 -30.59 23.56
N ASN A 238 -17.87 -30.13 23.43
CA ASN A 238 -17.56 -28.80 22.91
C ASN A 238 -17.99 -28.64 21.44
N LEU A 239 -17.66 -29.61 20.60
CA LEU A 239 -18.06 -29.60 19.18
C LEU A 239 -19.58 -29.66 19.01
N ASN A 240 -20.30 -30.48 19.79
CA ASN A 240 -21.77 -30.48 19.76
C ASN A 240 -22.36 -29.12 20.13
N ARG A 241 -21.74 -28.40 21.07
CA ARG A 241 -22.17 -27.06 21.47
C ARG A 241 -21.85 -26.02 20.39
N LEU A 242 -20.67 -26.08 19.80
CA LEU A 242 -20.27 -25.22 18.66
C LEU A 242 -21.17 -25.45 17.45
N MET A 243 -21.47 -26.71 17.10
CA MET A 243 -22.41 -27.03 16.02
C MET A 243 -23.79 -26.44 16.27
N GLN A 244 -24.31 -26.60 17.49
CA GLN A 244 -25.59 -26.00 17.88
C GLN A 244 -25.55 -24.47 17.75
N PHE A 245 -24.47 -23.83 18.20
CA PHE A 245 -24.27 -22.38 18.09
C PHE A 245 -24.17 -21.93 16.62
N PHE A 246 -23.48 -22.70 15.77
CA PHE A 246 -23.34 -22.43 14.34
C PHE A 246 -24.60 -22.73 13.53
N GLY A 247 -25.66 -23.28 14.15
CA GLY A 247 -26.91 -23.65 13.50
C GLY A 247 -26.86 -25.00 12.77
N VAL A 248 -25.76 -25.74 12.90
CA VAL A 248 -25.58 -27.05 12.26
C VAL A 248 -26.42 -28.09 13.00
N ARG A 249 -27.30 -28.81 12.29
CA ARG A 249 -28.26 -29.78 12.87
C ARG A 249 -27.66 -31.16 13.19
N TYR A 250 -26.33 -31.31 13.13
CA TYR A 250 -25.65 -32.56 13.44
C TYR A 250 -25.33 -32.68 14.92
N GLN A 251 -25.44 -33.91 15.41
CA GLN A 251 -24.97 -34.27 16.74
C GLN A 251 -23.99 -35.43 16.61
N MET A 252 -22.79 -35.27 17.16
CA MET A 252 -21.85 -36.36 17.31
C MET A 252 -22.38 -37.30 18.38
N VAL A 253 -22.85 -38.46 17.94
CA VAL A 253 -23.25 -39.56 18.82
C VAL A 253 -21.98 -40.24 19.31
N ARG A 254 -21.79 -40.28 20.64
CA ARG A 254 -20.73 -41.09 21.24
C ARG A 254 -20.96 -42.53 20.81
N ARG A 255 -20.06 -43.09 19.99
CA ARG A 255 -19.98 -44.54 19.83
C ARG A 255 -19.50 -45.07 21.17
N SER A 256 -20.43 -45.35 22.08
CA SER A 256 -20.13 -46.13 23.27
C SER A 256 -19.48 -47.41 22.76
N ALA A 257 -18.20 -47.61 23.10
CA ALA A 257 -17.50 -48.85 22.80
C ALA A 257 -18.41 -49.99 23.28
N SER A 258 -19.00 -50.72 22.33
CA SER A 258 -19.87 -51.84 22.65
C SER A 258 -19.03 -52.78 23.51
N PRO A 259 -19.39 -53.05 24.78
CA PRO A 259 -18.62 -53.96 25.60
C PRO A 259 -18.65 -55.30 24.88
N ALA A 260 -17.49 -55.73 24.39
CA ALA A 260 -17.32 -57.03 23.78
C ALA A 260 -17.72 -58.07 24.83
N SER A 261 -18.95 -58.58 24.71
CA SER A 261 -19.46 -59.70 25.48
C SER A 261 -18.60 -60.92 25.15
N HIS A 262 -17.52 -61.11 25.90
CA HIS A 262 -16.88 -62.40 26.07
C HIS A 262 -17.89 -63.32 26.77
N ARG A 263 -18.68 -64.04 25.97
CA ARG A 263 -19.30 -65.29 26.39
C ARG A 263 -18.25 -66.38 26.25
N SER A 264 -17.72 -66.82 27.39
CA SER A 264 -17.09 -68.14 27.55
C SER A 264 -18.17 -69.22 27.71
#